data_AF-A0A976KXU4-F1
#
_entry.id   AF-A0A976KXU4-F1
#
_cell.length_a   1.000
_cell.length_b   1.000
_cell.length_c   1.000
_cell.angle_alpha   90.00
_cell.angle_beta   90.00
_cell.angle_gamma   90.00
#
_symmetry.space_group_name_H-M   'P 1'
#
loop_
_entity.id
_entity.type
_entity.pdbx_description
1 polymer ?
#
loop_
_entity_poly.entity_id
_entity_poly.type
_entity_poly.pdbx_seq_one_letter_code
_entity_poly.pdbx_strand_id
1 'polypeptide(L)'
;MVRRCRLVVVVVLLAAVCYRPGEHKKAAAHPETFAPMTPAQRERVDSLIATANAAPTDFAAHKQAGLTLMELTLSGAIEWQNETERLLERAYELNPSDDELNRVLGRFYNMRAVEHDFRKASWQKRVYASLLGDQAPVDMTDEHFVAYSFFALAQIIELADRRKLVRALSRLRRLERELEARVTADPANVELRALAGNFALFFAGYVPVGQKRRIDTGIGHFEFVRSHWSDMRPGARDPRRCPNTYENFMFELGEALLARDRVQQAQAIYEELATIAPPATRAKELIAAVSRHRLAHLDRYRGRLDLMPPWPSDVGNCVVCHSYTGDLPVATLVVDTPIDLTAIPTTAAAKPLDVAVARPVDGYPADQRELADVVERRCGPCHFTGGRASGAVDLLVYDEARTHADWVLDAVESGDMPPERPLSPQEVQIFRRWATSL
;
A
#
# COMPACT_ATOMS: atom_id res chain seq x y z
N MET A 1 20.63 -12.02 -42.68
CA MET A 1 20.05 -11.25 -41.55
C MET A 1 18.61 -10.75 -41.77
N VAL A 2 18.18 -10.41 -43.00
CA VAL A 2 16.84 -9.83 -43.28
C VAL A 2 15.65 -10.77 -43.00
N ARG A 3 15.82 -12.10 -43.07
CA ARG A 3 14.73 -13.08 -42.79
C ARG A 3 14.37 -13.24 -41.31
N ARG A 4 15.28 -12.93 -40.37
CA ARG A 4 14.99 -13.03 -38.92
C ARG A 4 14.14 -11.85 -38.41
N CYS A 5 14.24 -10.67 -39.01
CA CYS A 5 13.40 -9.52 -38.65
C CYS A 5 11.93 -9.70 -39.02
N ARG A 6 11.60 -10.39 -40.13
CA ARG A 6 10.20 -10.61 -40.54
C ARG A 6 9.45 -11.58 -39.60
N LEU A 7 10.13 -12.58 -39.06
CA LEU A 7 9.52 -13.55 -38.14
C LEU A 7 9.17 -12.92 -36.78
N VAL A 8 10.02 -12.03 -36.25
CA VAL A 8 9.78 -11.33 -34.97
C VAL A 8 8.59 -10.37 -35.07
N VAL A 9 8.44 -9.67 -36.20
CA VAL A 9 7.31 -8.75 -36.43
C VAL A 9 5.97 -9.50 -36.50
N VAL A 10 5.94 -10.68 -37.12
CA VAL A 10 4.72 -11.51 -37.24
C VAL A 10 4.30 -12.10 -35.88
N VAL A 11 5.24 -12.54 -35.04
CA VAL A 11 4.92 -13.05 -33.68
C VAL A 11 4.43 -11.93 -32.76
N VAL A 12 4.99 -10.72 -32.86
CA VAL A 12 4.53 -9.56 -32.09
C VAL A 12 3.15 -9.09 -32.56
N LEU A 13 2.88 -9.11 -33.87
CA LEU A 13 1.55 -8.80 -34.42
C LEU A 13 0.50 -9.84 -34.02
N LEU A 14 0.82 -11.14 -34.04
CA LEU A 14 -0.11 -12.19 -33.61
C LEU A 14 -0.38 -12.12 -32.10
N ALA A 15 0.63 -11.84 -31.27
CA ALA A 15 0.44 -11.61 -29.84
C ALA A 15 -0.39 -10.34 -29.56
N ALA A 16 -0.26 -9.30 -30.39
CA ALA A 16 -1.06 -8.07 -30.31
C ALA A 16 -2.51 -8.25 -30.83
N VAL A 17 -2.74 -9.20 -31.74
CA VAL A 17 -4.09 -9.55 -32.25
C VAL A 17 -4.81 -10.50 -31.28
N CYS A 18 -4.08 -11.32 -30.53
CA CYS A 18 -4.63 -12.16 -29.45
C CYS A 18 -4.85 -11.41 -28.13
N TYR A 19 -4.15 -10.28 -27.91
CA TYR A 19 -4.57 -9.31 -26.92
C TYR A 19 -5.80 -8.59 -27.49
N ARG A 20 -6.98 -9.18 -27.33
CA ARG A 20 -8.19 -8.37 -27.25
C ARG A 20 -7.97 -7.52 -25.98
N PRO A 21 -7.80 -6.19 -26.06
CA PRO A 21 -8.19 -5.39 -24.92
C PRO A 21 -9.62 -5.84 -24.71
N GLY A 22 -9.87 -6.57 -23.63
CA GLY A 22 -11.13 -7.27 -23.44
C GLY A 22 -12.24 -6.28 -23.75
N GLU A 23 -13.40 -6.76 -24.17
CA GLU A 23 -14.60 -6.12 -23.65
C GLU A 23 -14.34 -6.02 -22.15
N HIS A 24 -13.88 -4.83 -21.70
CA HIS A 24 -13.60 -4.58 -20.32
C HIS A 24 -14.96 -4.87 -19.74
N LYS A 25 -15.11 -6.04 -19.09
CA LYS A 25 -16.30 -6.32 -18.30
C LYS A 25 -16.38 -5.08 -17.45
N LYS A 26 -17.33 -4.20 -17.77
CA LYS A 26 -17.61 -2.98 -17.02
C LYS A 26 -17.47 -3.45 -15.59
N ALA A 27 -16.51 -2.90 -14.83
CA ALA A 27 -16.23 -3.35 -13.47
C ALA A 27 -17.60 -3.62 -12.86
N ALA A 28 -17.92 -4.92 -12.66
CA ALA A 28 -19.28 -5.28 -12.32
C ALA A 28 -19.59 -4.43 -11.11
N ALA A 29 -20.72 -3.69 -11.13
CA ALA A 29 -21.07 -2.80 -10.03
C ALA A 29 -20.77 -3.57 -8.75
N HIS A 30 -19.85 -3.03 -7.95
CA HIS A 30 -19.28 -3.81 -6.85
C HIS A 30 -20.45 -4.36 -6.05
N PRO A 31 -20.50 -5.67 -5.77
CA PRO A 31 -21.57 -6.21 -4.95
C PRO A 31 -21.65 -5.36 -3.69
N GLU A 32 -22.87 -4.99 -3.29
CA GLU A 32 -23.22 -4.10 -2.17
C GLU A 32 -22.78 -4.65 -0.79
N THR A 33 -21.82 -5.57 -0.75
CA THR A 33 -21.47 -6.40 0.40
C THR A 33 -20.29 -5.86 1.19
N PHE A 34 -20.01 -4.56 1.10
CA PHE A 34 -19.06 -3.93 2.01
C PHE A 34 -19.76 -3.63 3.33
N ALA A 35 -19.09 -3.93 4.45
CA ALA A 35 -19.63 -3.62 5.77
C ALA A 35 -19.96 -2.12 5.83
N PRO A 36 -21.23 -1.74 6.06
CA PRO A 36 -21.61 -0.34 6.05
C PRO A 36 -20.90 0.40 7.17
N MET A 37 -20.44 1.62 6.89
CA MET A 37 -19.93 2.50 7.93
C MET A 37 -20.94 2.62 9.07
N THR A 38 -20.44 2.66 10.30
CA THR A 38 -21.27 2.98 11.47
C THR A 38 -21.90 4.37 11.30
N PRO A 39 -23.08 4.64 11.92
CA PRO A 39 -23.69 5.97 11.87
C PRO A 39 -22.74 7.09 12.31
N ALA A 40 -21.94 6.85 13.35
CA ALA A 40 -20.95 7.83 13.84
C ALA A 40 -19.83 8.11 12.83
N GLN A 41 -19.32 7.08 12.12
CA GLN A 41 -18.35 7.26 11.04
C GLN A 41 -18.95 8.08 9.89
N ARG A 42 -20.20 7.79 9.51
CA ARG A 42 -20.90 8.52 8.46
C ARG A 42 -21.09 10.00 8.81
N GLU A 43 -21.60 10.30 9.99
CA GLU A 43 -21.78 11.68 10.47
C GLU A 43 -20.45 12.45 10.44
N ARG A 44 -19.36 11.80 10.87
CA ARG A 44 -18.02 12.40 10.85
C ARG A 44 -17.52 12.68 9.43
N VAL A 45 -17.68 11.72 8.52
CA VAL A 45 -17.32 11.87 7.10
C VAL A 45 -18.11 13.02 6.46
N ASP A 46 -19.42 13.05 6.69
CA ASP A 46 -20.30 14.09 6.15
C ASP A 46 -19.89 15.48 6.66
N SER A 47 -19.52 15.59 7.94
CA SER A 47 -18.99 16.83 8.54
C SER A 47 -17.66 17.28 7.91
N LEU A 48 -16.72 16.36 7.65
CA LEU A 48 -15.45 16.67 7.00
C LEU A 48 -15.65 17.12 5.55
N ILE A 49 -16.51 16.43 4.80
CA ILE A 49 -16.86 16.80 3.42
C ILE A 49 -17.53 18.19 3.39
N ALA A 50 -18.49 18.45 4.28
CA ALA A 50 -19.17 19.74 4.36
C ALA A 50 -18.18 20.88 4.64
N THR A 51 -17.21 20.65 5.54
CA THR A 51 -16.15 21.60 5.86
C THR A 51 -15.27 21.89 4.64
N ALA A 52 -14.79 20.85 3.95
CA ALA A 52 -13.99 21.01 2.73
C ALA A 52 -14.76 21.74 1.61
N ASN A 53 -16.04 21.41 1.42
CA ASN A 53 -16.89 22.05 0.40
C ASN A 53 -17.21 23.51 0.72
N ALA A 54 -17.34 23.88 2.01
CA ALA A 54 -17.53 25.27 2.44
C ALA A 54 -16.28 26.14 2.23
N ALA A 55 -15.10 25.52 2.17
CA ALA A 55 -13.81 26.18 1.99
C ALA A 55 -13.06 25.65 0.75
N PRO A 56 -13.53 25.91 -0.49
CA PRO A 56 -13.05 25.27 -1.71
C PRO A 56 -11.58 25.56 -2.07
N THR A 57 -10.94 26.52 -1.40
CA THR A 57 -9.53 26.89 -1.59
C THR A 57 -8.65 26.50 -0.39
N ASP A 58 -9.24 25.90 0.65
CA ASP A 58 -8.52 25.44 1.83
C ASP A 58 -7.90 24.06 1.56
N PHE A 59 -6.59 24.06 1.34
CA PHE A 59 -5.79 22.85 1.14
C PHE A 59 -5.90 21.89 2.32
N ALA A 60 -5.82 22.39 3.56
CA ALA A 60 -5.79 21.55 4.75
C ALA A 60 -7.12 20.83 4.95
N ALA A 61 -8.25 21.51 4.74
CA ALA A 61 -9.58 20.91 4.83
C ALA A 61 -9.76 19.76 3.83
N HIS A 62 -9.34 19.95 2.57
CA HIS A 62 -9.43 18.92 1.54
C HIS A 62 -8.49 17.73 1.80
N LYS A 63 -7.23 18.01 2.20
CA LYS A 63 -6.25 16.96 2.53
C LYS A 63 -6.74 16.13 3.72
N GLN A 64 -7.21 16.77 4.80
CA GLN A 64 -7.71 16.06 5.98
C GLN A 64 -8.92 15.18 5.64
N ALA A 65 -9.93 15.73 4.96
CA ALA A 65 -11.10 14.97 4.56
C ALA A 65 -10.71 13.79 3.66
N GLY A 66 -9.89 14.04 2.62
CA GLY A 66 -9.42 13.01 1.69
C GLY A 66 -8.63 11.89 2.38
N LEU A 67 -7.70 12.22 3.28
CA LEU A 67 -6.90 11.22 4.01
C LEU A 67 -7.78 10.37 4.94
N THR A 68 -8.72 10.99 5.66
CA THR A 68 -9.66 10.26 6.52
C THR A 68 -10.54 9.30 5.72
N LEU A 69 -11.10 9.78 4.60
CA LEU A 69 -11.93 8.93 3.74
C LEU A 69 -11.11 7.82 3.08
N MET A 70 -9.85 8.06 2.75
CA MET A 70 -8.95 7.03 2.22
C MET A 70 -8.77 5.87 3.21
N GLU A 71 -8.52 6.16 4.49
CA GLU A 71 -8.38 5.13 5.52
C GLU A 71 -9.66 4.28 5.65
N LEU A 72 -10.83 4.93 5.55
CA LEU A 72 -12.12 4.23 5.54
C LEU A 72 -12.29 3.37 4.29
N THR A 73 -11.95 3.90 3.10
CA THR A 73 -11.97 3.14 1.85
C THR A 73 -11.07 1.90 1.93
N LEU A 74 -9.83 2.05 2.41
CA LEU A 74 -8.90 0.94 2.59
C LEU A 74 -9.34 -0.05 3.67
N SER A 75 -10.17 0.39 4.62
CA SER A 75 -10.78 -0.47 5.65
C SER A 75 -12.03 -1.22 5.16
N GLY A 76 -12.43 -1.03 3.91
CA GLY A 76 -13.53 -1.74 3.27
C GLY A 76 -14.68 -0.86 2.78
N ALA A 77 -14.72 0.44 3.07
CA ALA A 77 -15.79 1.33 2.60
C ALA A 77 -15.53 1.82 1.16
N ILE A 78 -15.49 0.88 0.21
CA ILE A 78 -15.06 1.14 -1.18
C ILE A 78 -15.99 2.11 -1.92
N GLU A 79 -17.25 2.22 -1.50
CA GLU A 79 -18.23 3.10 -2.12
C GLU A 79 -17.80 4.59 -2.06
N TRP A 80 -16.89 4.92 -1.14
CA TRP A 80 -16.31 6.26 -1.00
C TRP A 80 -15.11 6.53 -1.89
N GLN A 81 -14.58 5.56 -2.63
CA GLN A 81 -13.38 5.71 -3.46
C GLN A 81 -13.42 6.97 -4.35
N ASN A 82 -14.53 7.21 -5.04
CA ASN A 82 -14.66 8.38 -5.93
C ASN A 82 -14.62 9.71 -5.17
N GLU A 83 -15.25 9.78 -4.00
CA GLU A 83 -15.29 11.00 -3.19
C GLU A 83 -13.94 11.26 -2.52
N THR A 84 -13.29 10.19 -2.03
CA THR A 84 -11.89 10.23 -1.58
C THR A 84 -10.96 10.80 -2.64
N GLU A 85 -11.04 10.28 -3.87
CA GLU A 85 -10.26 10.77 -5.00
C GLU A 85 -10.55 12.24 -5.29
N ARG A 86 -11.82 12.64 -5.32
CA ARG A 86 -12.20 14.03 -5.58
C ARG A 86 -11.57 14.99 -4.56
N LEU A 87 -11.60 14.65 -3.28
CA LEU A 87 -11.03 15.47 -2.20
C LEU A 87 -9.51 15.55 -2.29
N LEU A 88 -8.84 14.41 -2.48
CA LEU A 88 -7.38 14.36 -2.61
C LEU A 88 -6.87 15.04 -3.89
N GLU A 89 -7.58 14.88 -5.01
CA GLU A 89 -7.30 15.58 -6.28
C GLU A 89 -7.43 17.08 -6.09
N ARG A 90 -8.47 17.54 -5.37
CA ARG A 90 -8.64 18.96 -5.07
C ARG A 90 -7.53 19.49 -4.17
N ALA A 91 -7.13 18.75 -3.15
CA ALA A 91 -5.96 19.10 -2.33
C ALA A 91 -4.69 19.20 -3.19
N TYR A 92 -4.49 18.26 -4.12
CA TYR A 92 -3.34 18.25 -5.01
C TYR A 92 -3.32 19.46 -5.95
N GLU A 93 -4.47 19.86 -6.49
CA GLU A 93 -4.58 21.06 -7.32
C GLU A 93 -4.23 22.34 -6.55
N LEU A 94 -4.53 22.39 -5.25
CA LEU A 94 -4.21 23.53 -4.39
C LEU A 94 -2.72 23.56 -4.00
N ASN A 95 -2.10 22.40 -3.78
CA ASN A 95 -0.67 22.29 -3.45
C ASN A 95 -0.04 21.02 -4.05
N PRO A 96 0.43 21.06 -5.31
CA PRO A 96 1.02 19.91 -5.97
C PRO A 96 2.44 19.58 -5.48
N SER A 97 3.03 20.40 -4.61
CA SER A 97 4.36 20.17 -4.01
C SER A 97 4.32 19.46 -2.65
N ASP A 98 3.14 19.09 -2.15
CA ASP A 98 3.03 18.34 -0.89
C ASP A 98 3.41 16.86 -1.11
N ASP A 99 4.61 16.48 -0.68
CA ASP A 99 5.17 15.14 -0.89
C ASP A 99 4.33 14.03 -0.25
N GLU A 100 3.80 14.27 0.96
CA GLU A 100 2.96 13.32 1.66
C GLU A 100 1.68 13.04 0.87
N LEU A 101 0.96 14.10 0.46
CA LEU A 101 -0.23 13.99 -0.35
C LEU A 101 0.07 13.28 -1.67
N ASN A 102 1.15 13.66 -2.35
CA ASN A 102 1.53 13.03 -3.62
C ASN A 102 1.79 11.53 -3.45
N ARG A 103 2.53 11.15 -2.41
CA ARG A 103 2.81 9.75 -2.09
C ARG A 103 1.53 8.97 -1.79
N VAL A 104 0.64 9.56 -0.99
CA VAL A 104 -0.61 8.93 -0.57
C VAL A 104 -1.59 8.79 -1.73
N LEU A 105 -1.88 9.88 -2.44
CA LEU A 105 -2.79 9.86 -3.60
C LEU A 105 -2.26 8.97 -4.73
N GLY A 106 -0.96 9.02 -5.02
CA GLY A 106 -0.33 8.12 -5.99
C GLY A 106 -0.52 6.64 -5.63
N ARG A 107 -0.34 6.28 -4.35
CA ARG A 107 -0.59 4.92 -3.86
C ARG A 107 -2.06 4.56 -3.88
N PHE A 108 -2.96 5.50 -3.60
CA PHE A 108 -4.39 5.25 -3.64
C PHE A 108 -4.88 4.85 -5.05
N TYR A 109 -4.33 5.48 -6.10
CA TYR A 109 -4.61 5.07 -7.48
C TYR A 109 -4.09 3.67 -7.84
N ASN A 110 -3.20 3.06 -7.05
CA ASN A 110 -2.81 1.67 -7.28
C ASN A 110 -4.02 0.73 -7.19
N MET A 111 -5.04 1.06 -6.39
CA MET A 111 -6.31 0.34 -6.32
C MET A 111 -6.98 0.26 -7.70
N ARG A 112 -7.10 1.40 -8.38
CA ARG A 112 -7.67 1.42 -9.74
C ARG A 112 -6.79 0.71 -10.76
N ALA A 113 -5.47 0.81 -10.63
CA ALA A 113 -4.55 0.13 -11.54
C ALA A 113 -4.69 -1.40 -11.48
N VAL A 114 -4.91 -1.96 -10.27
CA VAL A 114 -5.18 -3.39 -10.11
C VAL A 114 -6.56 -3.79 -10.64
N GLU A 115 -7.57 -2.91 -10.54
CA GLU A 115 -8.91 -3.11 -11.10
C GLU A 115 -9.02 -3.09 -12.62
N HIS A 116 -7.94 -2.75 -13.33
CA HIS A 116 -8.01 -2.31 -14.72
C HIS A 116 -8.83 -1.05 -14.97
N ASP A 117 -9.06 -0.24 -13.94
CA ASP A 117 -9.65 1.07 -14.11
C ASP A 117 -8.59 2.10 -14.46
N PHE A 118 -8.31 2.20 -15.75
CA PHE A 118 -7.25 3.07 -16.25
C PHE A 118 -7.67 4.54 -16.37
N ARG A 119 -8.91 4.90 -16.00
CA ARG A 119 -9.42 6.27 -16.11
C ARG A 119 -8.59 7.29 -15.33
N LYS A 120 -7.88 6.85 -14.28
CA LYS A 120 -7.00 7.70 -13.44
C LYS A 120 -5.50 7.45 -13.68
N ALA A 121 -5.10 6.68 -14.70
CA ALA A 121 -3.67 6.45 -14.98
C ALA A 121 -2.90 7.77 -15.29
N SER A 122 -3.56 8.73 -15.94
CA SER A 122 -2.99 10.06 -16.18
C SER A 122 -2.79 10.86 -14.88
N TRP A 123 -3.73 10.75 -13.94
CA TRP A 123 -3.64 11.34 -12.61
C TRP A 123 -2.52 10.71 -11.79
N GLN A 124 -2.47 9.38 -11.72
CA GLN A 124 -1.39 8.65 -11.05
C GLN A 124 -0.01 9.06 -11.58
N LYS A 125 0.15 9.13 -12.90
CA LYS A 125 1.38 9.61 -13.53
C LYS A 125 1.71 11.06 -13.12
N ARG A 126 0.72 11.95 -13.12
CA ARG A 126 0.90 13.37 -12.78
C ARG A 126 1.34 13.54 -11.32
N VAL A 127 0.67 12.87 -10.40
CA VAL A 127 0.95 12.95 -8.96
C VAL A 127 2.34 12.40 -8.63
N TYR A 128 2.71 11.24 -9.20
CA TYR A 128 4.07 10.72 -9.00
C TYR A 128 5.14 11.57 -9.69
N ALA A 129 4.86 12.19 -10.84
CA ALA A 129 5.81 13.12 -11.45
C ALA A 129 6.09 14.32 -10.54
N SER A 130 5.06 14.83 -9.84
CA SER A 130 5.25 15.89 -8.82
C SER A 130 6.13 15.43 -7.66
N LEU A 131 5.95 14.19 -7.17
CA LEU A 131 6.76 13.64 -6.09
C LEU A 131 8.23 13.38 -6.48
N LEU A 132 8.45 12.83 -7.68
CA LEU A 132 9.75 12.33 -8.10
C LEU A 132 10.63 13.42 -8.72
N GLY A 133 10.03 14.47 -9.25
CA GLY A 133 10.72 15.48 -10.04
C GLY A 133 11.49 14.86 -11.21
N ASP A 134 12.70 15.36 -11.47
CA ASP A 134 13.58 14.91 -12.55
C ASP A 134 14.60 13.84 -12.12
N GLN A 135 14.41 13.20 -10.96
CA GLN A 135 15.36 12.20 -10.45
C GLN A 135 15.47 11.00 -11.41
N ALA A 136 16.72 10.56 -11.67
CA ALA A 136 16.95 9.34 -12.44
C ALA A 136 16.77 8.11 -11.52
N PRO A 137 16.21 6.99 -12.01
CA PRO A 137 15.91 5.81 -11.17
C PRO A 137 17.11 5.23 -10.42
N VAL A 138 18.31 5.37 -10.98
CA VAL A 138 19.55 4.86 -10.37
C VAL A 138 19.96 5.65 -9.13
N ASP A 139 19.60 6.93 -9.06
CA ASP A 139 19.96 7.85 -7.99
C ASP A 139 18.88 7.95 -6.89
N MET A 140 17.75 7.26 -7.08
CA MET A 140 16.64 7.30 -6.13
C MET A 140 16.96 6.51 -4.85
N THR A 141 16.42 7.00 -3.74
CA THR A 141 16.25 6.19 -2.53
C THR A 141 15.28 5.04 -2.82
N ASP A 142 15.26 4.00 -1.99
CA ASP A 142 14.31 2.90 -2.19
C ASP A 142 12.86 3.35 -2.11
N GLU A 143 12.56 4.31 -1.23
CA GLU A 143 11.22 4.90 -1.14
C GLU A 143 10.80 5.60 -2.45
N HIS A 144 11.69 6.43 -3.02
CA HIS A 144 11.43 7.07 -4.31
C HIS A 144 11.40 6.04 -5.45
N PHE A 145 12.20 4.99 -5.38
CA PHE A 145 12.20 3.94 -6.39
C PHE A 145 10.89 3.12 -6.38
N VAL A 146 10.30 2.88 -5.19
CA VAL A 146 8.96 2.30 -5.07
C VAL A 146 7.94 3.20 -5.77
N ALA A 147 7.95 4.52 -5.50
CA ALA A 147 7.06 5.47 -6.16
C ALA A 147 7.30 5.51 -7.70
N TYR A 148 8.55 5.49 -8.14
CA TYR A 148 8.92 5.39 -9.54
C TYR A 148 8.40 4.12 -10.21
N SER A 149 8.39 2.99 -9.53
CA SER A 149 7.88 1.73 -10.08
C SER A 149 6.38 1.82 -10.39
N PHE A 150 5.59 2.47 -9.53
CA PHE A 150 4.17 2.74 -9.78
C PHE A 150 3.95 3.85 -10.82
N PHE A 151 4.80 4.87 -10.88
CA PHE A 151 4.82 5.83 -11.98
C PHE A 151 5.06 5.15 -13.34
N ALA A 152 6.03 4.23 -13.40
CA ALA A 152 6.32 3.46 -14.61
C ALA A 152 5.15 2.54 -14.99
N LEU A 153 4.48 1.92 -14.01
CA LEU A 153 3.23 1.18 -14.22
C LEU A 153 2.15 2.06 -14.86
N ALA A 154 1.91 3.26 -14.31
CA ALA A 154 0.93 4.21 -14.87
C ALA A 154 1.23 4.56 -16.34
N GLN A 155 2.51 4.74 -16.68
CA GLN A 155 2.93 4.98 -18.06
C GLN A 155 2.73 3.76 -18.97
N ILE A 156 3.00 2.54 -18.48
CA ILE A 156 2.75 1.29 -19.22
C ILE A 156 1.26 1.16 -19.53
N ILE A 157 0.41 1.41 -18.52
CA ILE A 157 -1.05 1.39 -18.64
C ILE A 157 -1.53 2.43 -19.64
N GLU A 158 -1.12 3.70 -19.53
CA GLU A 158 -1.53 4.76 -20.45
C GLU A 158 -1.10 4.47 -21.90
N LEU A 159 0.07 3.85 -22.10
CA LEU A 159 0.50 3.42 -23.43
C LEU A 159 -0.36 2.26 -23.95
N ALA A 160 -0.73 1.30 -23.10
CA ALA A 160 -1.57 0.17 -23.47
C ALA A 160 -2.99 0.62 -23.83
N ASP A 161 -3.60 1.49 -23.03
CA ASP A 161 -4.92 2.09 -23.27
C ASP A 161 -4.97 2.83 -24.62
N ARG A 162 -3.90 3.56 -24.96
CA ARG A 162 -3.72 4.21 -26.26
C ARG A 162 -3.32 3.26 -27.40
N ARG A 163 -3.42 1.95 -27.20
CA ARG A 163 -3.06 0.89 -28.17
C ARG A 163 -1.59 0.93 -28.63
N LYS A 164 -0.68 1.52 -27.85
CA LYS A 164 0.77 1.59 -28.13
C LYS A 164 1.51 0.39 -27.51
N LEU A 165 1.03 -0.82 -27.77
CA LEU A 165 1.45 -2.06 -27.09
C LEU A 165 2.96 -2.32 -27.15
N VAL A 166 3.62 -2.09 -28.30
CA VAL A 166 5.08 -2.28 -28.42
C VAL A 166 5.85 -1.35 -27.47
N ARG A 167 5.39 -0.09 -27.34
CA ARG A 167 6.01 0.87 -26.42
C ARG A 167 5.73 0.51 -24.97
N ALA A 168 4.50 0.08 -24.65
CA ALA A 168 4.14 -0.42 -23.33
C ALA A 168 5.02 -1.61 -22.92
N LEU A 169 5.16 -2.62 -23.79
CA LEU A 169 6.04 -3.78 -23.56
C LEU A 169 7.51 -3.40 -23.42
N SER A 170 7.99 -2.42 -24.20
CA SER A 170 9.36 -1.91 -24.06
C SER A 170 9.57 -1.23 -22.70
N ARG A 171 8.59 -0.46 -22.22
CA ARG A 171 8.64 0.20 -20.91
C ARG A 171 8.55 -0.81 -19.77
N LEU A 172 7.70 -1.83 -19.89
CA LEU A 172 7.64 -2.96 -18.96
C LEU A 172 8.99 -3.68 -18.86
N ARG A 173 9.60 -4.07 -19.98
CA ARG A 173 10.92 -4.72 -19.97
C ARG A 173 12.00 -3.84 -19.34
N ARG A 174 11.89 -2.51 -19.46
CA ARG A 174 12.81 -1.58 -18.81
C ARG A 174 12.59 -1.59 -17.29
N LEU A 175 11.34 -1.49 -16.83
CA LEU A 175 11.01 -1.56 -15.42
C LEU A 175 11.45 -2.90 -14.78
N GLU A 176 11.21 -4.03 -15.46
CA GLU A 176 11.68 -5.35 -15.01
C GLU A 176 13.20 -5.37 -14.78
N ARG A 177 13.99 -4.78 -15.69
CA ARG A 177 15.44 -4.70 -15.54
C ARG A 177 15.88 -3.73 -14.43
N GLU A 178 15.16 -2.62 -14.26
CA GLU A 178 15.44 -1.65 -13.20
C GLU A 178 15.19 -2.27 -11.82
N LEU A 179 14.08 -3.01 -11.65
CA LEU A 179 13.79 -3.80 -10.44
C LEU A 179 14.86 -4.86 -10.18
N GLU A 180 15.20 -5.66 -11.19
CA GLU A 180 16.22 -6.71 -11.07
C GLU A 180 17.59 -6.14 -10.67
N ALA A 181 18.00 -5.03 -11.30
CA ALA A 181 19.25 -4.35 -10.98
C ALA A 181 19.26 -3.85 -9.52
N ARG A 182 18.13 -3.34 -9.03
CA ARG A 182 18.00 -2.85 -7.66
C ARG A 182 18.06 -4.00 -6.64
N VAL A 183 17.33 -5.09 -6.89
CA VAL A 183 17.40 -6.29 -6.04
C VAL A 183 18.80 -6.93 -6.08
N THR A 184 19.49 -6.89 -7.22
CA THR A 184 20.87 -7.40 -7.32
C THR A 184 21.86 -6.53 -6.51
N ALA A 185 21.65 -5.21 -6.50
CA ALA A 185 22.50 -4.28 -5.76
C ALA A 185 22.33 -4.39 -4.24
N ASP A 186 21.11 -4.71 -3.78
CA ASP A 186 20.81 -4.97 -2.37
C ASP A 186 19.99 -6.26 -2.21
N PRO A 187 20.66 -7.44 -2.25
CA PRO A 187 19.97 -8.72 -2.26
C PRO A 187 19.29 -9.06 -0.93
N ALA A 188 19.60 -8.37 0.16
CA ALA A 188 18.99 -8.58 1.47
C ALA A 188 17.70 -7.76 1.68
N ASN A 189 17.41 -6.81 0.79
CA ASN A 189 16.28 -5.91 0.92
C ASN A 189 14.94 -6.63 0.66
N VAL A 190 14.28 -7.02 1.74
CA VAL A 190 13.03 -7.77 1.69
C VAL A 190 11.87 -6.95 1.08
N GLU A 191 11.85 -5.63 1.26
CA GLU A 191 10.82 -4.74 0.71
C GLU A 191 10.95 -4.60 -0.81
N LEU A 192 12.17 -4.46 -1.32
CA LEU A 192 12.42 -4.44 -2.77
C LEU A 192 12.08 -5.79 -3.41
N ARG A 193 12.35 -6.91 -2.73
CA ARG A 193 11.93 -8.23 -3.20
C ARG A 193 10.42 -8.39 -3.19
N ALA A 194 9.73 -7.92 -2.15
CA ALA A 194 8.28 -7.90 -2.13
C ALA A 194 7.72 -7.06 -3.30
N LEU A 195 8.28 -5.88 -3.57
CA LEU A 195 7.90 -5.06 -4.72
C LEU A 195 8.13 -5.79 -6.05
N ALA A 196 9.33 -6.36 -6.25
CA ALA A 196 9.67 -7.08 -7.47
C ALA A 196 8.80 -8.33 -7.68
N GLY A 197 8.50 -9.08 -6.61
CA GLY A 197 7.60 -10.23 -6.61
C GLY A 197 6.19 -9.84 -7.03
N ASN A 198 5.61 -8.82 -6.38
CA ASN A 198 4.29 -8.28 -6.72
C ASN A 198 4.22 -7.87 -8.20
N PHE A 199 5.19 -7.09 -8.69
CA PHE A 199 5.22 -6.66 -10.09
C PHE A 199 5.36 -7.84 -11.05
N ALA A 200 6.18 -8.83 -10.72
CA ALA A 200 6.35 -10.02 -11.54
C ALA A 200 5.03 -10.81 -11.67
N LEU A 201 4.36 -11.12 -10.55
CA LEU A 201 3.10 -11.87 -10.59
C LEU A 201 1.95 -11.06 -11.19
N PHE A 202 1.86 -9.76 -10.90
CA PHE A 202 0.92 -8.84 -11.56
C PHE A 202 1.05 -8.92 -13.08
N PHE A 203 2.25 -8.71 -13.63
CA PHE A 203 2.45 -8.77 -15.07
C PHE A 203 2.41 -10.18 -15.66
N ALA A 204 2.61 -11.23 -14.87
CA ALA A 204 2.37 -12.61 -15.30
C ALA A 204 0.89 -12.83 -15.64
N GLY A 205 -0.01 -12.19 -14.90
CA GLY A 205 -1.43 -12.23 -15.16
C GLY A 205 -1.86 -11.51 -16.44
N TYR A 206 -1.19 -10.41 -16.76
CA TYR A 206 -1.66 -9.49 -17.81
C TYR A 206 -0.88 -9.54 -19.12
N VAL A 207 0.32 -10.11 -19.11
CA VAL A 207 1.22 -10.15 -20.26
C VAL A 207 1.59 -11.59 -20.60
N PRO A 208 0.95 -12.20 -21.61
CA PRO A 208 1.20 -13.60 -21.98
C PRO A 208 2.66 -13.87 -22.36
N VAL A 209 3.30 -12.91 -23.02
CA VAL A 209 4.71 -13.03 -23.44
C VAL A 209 5.62 -12.97 -22.23
N GLY A 210 6.24 -14.10 -21.90
CA GLY A 210 7.15 -14.23 -20.75
C GLY A 210 6.43 -14.54 -19.43
N GLN A 211 5.15 -14.91 -19.47
CA GLN A 211 4.35 -15.25 -18.29
C GLN A 211 5.06 -16.23 -17.35
N LYS A 212 5.44 -17.42 -17.82
CA LYS A 212 6.12 -18.44 -16.98
C LYS A 212 7.37 -17.90 -16.28
N ARG A 213 8.22 -17.16 -17.02
CA ARG A 213 9.42 -16.53 -16.47
C ARG A 213 9.07 -15.58 -15.33
N ARG A 214 8.03 -14.75 -15.50
CA ARG A 214 7.59 -13.83 -14.44
C ARG A 214 7.03 -14.57 -13.22
N ILE A 215 6.31 -15.66 -13.43
CA ILE A 215 5.85 -16.50 -12.31
C ILE A 215 7.06 -17.08 -11.57
N ASP A 216 8.05 -17.63 -12.29
CA ASP A 216 9.27 -18.17 -11.69
C ASP A 216 10.06 -17.08 -10.92
N THR A 217 10.17 -15.87 -11.46
CA THR A 217 10.76 -14.70 -10.78
C THR A 217 9.98 -14.33 -9.52
N GLY A 218 8.65 -14.23 -9.62
CA GLY A 218 7.78 -13.89 -8.50
C GLY A 218 7.86 -14.90 -7.36
N ILE A 219 7.88 -16.20 -7.69
CA ILE A 219 8.11 -17.28 -6.71
C ILE A 219 9.43 -17.07 -5.98
N GLY A 220 10.54 -16.85 -6.70
CA GLY A 220 11.85 -16.67 -6.07
C GLY A 220 11.91 -15.47 -5.12
N HIS A 221 11.23 -14.37 -5.45
CA HIS A 221 11.13 -13.22 -4.55
C HIS A 221 10.25 -13.50 -3.34
N PHE A 222 9.07 -14.10 -3.50
CA PHE A 222 8.18 -14.37 -2.37
C PHE A 222 8.65 -15.51 -1.46
N GLU A 223 9.39 -16.50 -1.98
CA GLU A 223 10.10 -17.48 -1.13
C GLU A 223 11.13 -16.79 -0.23
N PHE A 224 11.85 -15.79 -0.75
CA PHE A 224 12.74 -14.97 0.06
C PHE A 224 11.96 -14.16 1.10
N VAL A 225 10.88 -13.48 0.69
CA VAL A 225 10.04 -12.69 1.61
C VAL A 225 9.49 -13.55 2.73
N ARG A 226 9.02 -14.77 2.44
CA ARG A 226 8.53 -15.72 3.45
C ARG A 226 9.60 -16.05 4.48
N SER A 227 10.83 -16.35 4.02
CA SER A 227 11.94 -16.74 4.91
C SER A 227 12.54 -15.58 5.70
N HIS A 228 12.35 -14.34 5.25
CA HIS A 228 12.90 -13.12 5.87
C HIS A 228 11.79 -12.17 6.33
N TRP A 229 10.59 -12.69 6.62
CA TRP A 229 9.46 -11.84 6.99
C TRP A 229 9.79 -10.97 8.20
N SER A 230 10.54 -11.48 9.17
CA SER A 230 11.01 -10.74 10.36
C SER A 230 11.76 -9.44 10.03
N ASP A 231 12.39 -9.37 8.85
CA ASP A 231 13.24 -8.25 8.43
C ASP A 231 12.42 -7.15 7.72
N MET A 232 11.15 -7.42 7.42
CA MET A 232 10.22 -6.46 6.85
C MET A 232 10.04 -5.28 7.81
N ARG A 233 9.82 -4.06 7.29
CA ARG A 233 9.73 -2.88 8.17
C ARG A 233 8.56 -3.02 9.15
N PRO A 234 8.67 -2.46 10.37
CA PRO A 234 7.65 -2.63 11.40
C PRO A 234 6.22 -2.30 10.93
N GLY A 235 6.04 -1.21 10.17
CA GLY A 235 4.72 -0.80 9.68
C GLY A 235 4.05 -1.76 8.69
N ALA A 236 4.83 -2.54 7.92
CA ALA A 236 4.28 -3.56 7.01
C ALA A 236 3.93 -4.87 7.74
N ARG A 237 4.54 -5.11 8.91
CA ARG A 237 4.22 -6.22 9.80
C ARG A 237 3.20 -5.89 10.88
N ASP A 238 2.94 -4.60 11.11
CA ASP A 238 2.05 -4.15 12.16
C ASP A 238 0.61 -4.54 11.79
N PRO A 239 -0.01 -5.46 12.54
CA PRO A 239 -1.34 -5.91 12.23
C PRO A 239 -2.39 -4.79 12.36
N ARG A 240 -2.09 -3.69 13.08
CA ARG A 240 -2.98 -2.52 13.15
C ARG A 240 -2.98 -1.68 11.88
N ARG A 241 -1.91 -1.73 11.09
CA ARG A 241 -1.75 -0.94 9.87
C ARG A 241 -2.05 -1.76 8.62
N CYS A 242 -1.46 -2.95 8.55
CA CYS A 242 -1.56 -3.85 7.41
C CYS A 242 -1.84 -5.28 7.91
N PRO A 243 -3.05 -5.56 8.44
CA PRO A 243 -3.37 -6.81 9.12
C PRO A 243 -3.14 -8.09 8.32
N ASN A 244 -3.13 -7.99 6.98
CA ASN A 244 -3.16 -9.17 6.11
C ASN A 244 -2.05 -9.20 5.06
N THR A 245 -1.01 -8.37 5.20
CA THR A 245 0.07 -8.30 4.19
C THR A 245 0.78 -9.65 4.02
N TYR A 246 1.04 -10.35 5.12
CA TYR A 246 1.67 -11.67 5.06
C TYR A 246 0.78 -12.67 4.33
N GLU A 247 -0.50 -12.77 4.73
CA GLU A 247 -1.46 -13.70 4.14
C GLU A 247 -1.67 -13.44 2.65
N ASN A 248 -1.71 -12.17 2.24
CA ASN A 248 -1.78 -11.81 0.83
C ASN A 248 -0.56 -12.31 0.05
N PHE A 249 0.65 -11.97 0.49
CA PHE A 249 1.89 -12.41 -0.18
C PHE A 249 2.03 -13.93 -0.23
N MET A 250 1.66 -14.62 0.85
CA MET A 250 1.71 -16.08 0.88
C MET A 250 0.64 -16.68 -0.04
N PHE A 251 -0.55 -16.09 -0.13
CA PHE A 251 -1.57 -16.55 -1.05
C PHE A 251 -1.12 -16.40 -2.51
N GLU A 252 -0.54 -15.24 -2.87
CA GLU A 252 0.05 -15.02 -4.19
C GLU A 252 1.16 -16.05 -4.51
N LEU A 253 2.02 -16.34 -3.54
CA LEU A 253 3.04 -17.39 -3.66
C LEU A 253 2.42 -18.78 -3.88
N GLY A 254 1.36 -19.13 -3.14
CA GLY A 254 0.64 -20.39 -3.28
C GLY A 254 0.06 -20.59 -4.68
N GLU A 255 -0.67 -19.59 -5.19
CA GLU A 255 -1.23 -19.64 -6.55
C GLU A 255 -0.12 -19.73 -7.61
N ALA A 256 0.98 -18.99 -7.44
CA ALA A 256 2.12 -19.03 -8.34
C ALA A 256 2.81 -20.41 -8.36
N LEU A 257 3.06 -21.01 -7.18
CA LEU A 257 3.62 -22.35 -7.04
C LEU A 257 2.71 -23.41 -7.71
N LEU A 258 1.40 -23.31 -7.50
CA LEU A 258 0.43 -24.24 -8.10
C LEU A 258 0.39 -24.11 -9.63
N ALA A 259 0.40 -22.88 -10.15
CA ALA A 259 0.50 -22.59 -11.59
C ALA A 259 1.79 -23.14 -12.22
N ARG A 260 2.86 -23.31 -11.44
CA ARG A 260 4.15 -23.89 -11.86
C ARG A 260 4.33 -25.34 -11.48
N ASP A 261 3.24 -26.04 -11.15
CA ASP A 261 3.26 -27.48 -10.91
C ASP A 261 4.01 -27.90 -9.63
N ARG A 262 4.34 -26.95 -8.74
CA ARG A 262 5.05 -27.19 -7.48
C ARG A 262 4.05 -27.55 -6.36
N VAL A 263 3.25 -28.59 -6.59
CA VAL A 263 2.05 -28.93 -5.81
C VAL A 263 2.33 -29.05 -4.31
N GLN A 264 3.37 -29.77 -3.91
CA GLN A 264 3.69 -30.01 -2.49
C GLN A 264 3.99 -28.71 -1.74
N GLN A 265 4.61 -27.74 -2.41
CA GLN A 265 4.97 -26.47 -1.81
C GLN A 265 3.77 -25.52 -1.76
N ALA A 266 2.94 -25.53 -2.81
CA ALA A 266 1.66 -24.83 -2.80
C ALA A 266 0.75 -25.37 -1.69
N GLN A 267 0.67 -26.70 -1.53
CA GLN A 267 -0.08 -27.35 -0.46
C GLN A 267 0.36 -26.85 0.92
N ALA A 268 1.66 -26.82 1.21
CA ALA A 268 2.17 -26.34 2.49
C ALA A 268 1.78 -24.87 2.77
N ILE A 269 1.76 -24.02 1.75
CA ILE A 269 1.29 -22.63 1.86
C ILE A 269 -0.22 -22.59 2.16
N TYR A 270 -1.03 -23.35 1.43
CA TYR A 270 -2.48 -23.35 1.66
C TYR A 270 -2.88 -23.96 3.00
N GLU A 271 -2.13 -24.96 3.51
CA GLU A 271 -2.32 -25.52 4.85
C GLU A 271 -2.07 -24.46 5.94
N GLU A 272 -1.01 -23.67 5.78
CA GLU A 272 -0.72 -22.52 6.65
C GLU A 272 -1.87 -21.50 6.61
N LEU A 273 -2.27 -21.07 5.40
CA LEU A 273 -3.29 -20.05 5.21
C LEU A 273 -4.71 -20.51 5.54
N ALA A 274 -4.98 -21.81 5.58
CA ALA A 274 -6.27 -22.36 6.01
C ALA A 274 -6.57 -22.06 7.49
N THR A 275 -5.56 -21.68 8.27
CA THR A 275 -5.65 -21.30 9.68
C THR A 275 -5.62 -19.76 9.81
N ILE A 276 -6.59 -19.18 10.52
CA ILE A 276 -6.67 -17.73 10.69
C ILE A 276 -5.81 -17.30 11.88
N ALA A 277 -4.73 -16.56 11.62
CA ALA A 277 -3.90 -15.97 12.65
C ALA A 277 -4.50 -14.63 13.16
N PRO A 278 -4.48 -14.36 14.48
CA PRO A 278 -4.93 -13.08 15.02
C PRO A 278 -4.15 -11.86 14.49
N PRO A 279 -4.78 -10.66 14.41
CA PRO A 279 -6.21 -10.45 14.59
C PRO A 279 -7.01 -11.07 13.45
N ALA A 280 -8.19 -11.60 13.76
CA ALA A 280 -9.10 -12.08 12.74
C ALA A 280 -9.61 -10.90 11.91
N THR A 281 -9.51 -11.03 10.59
CA THR A 281 -10.05 -10.08 9.62
C THR A 281 -10.85 -10.81 8.57
N ARG A 282 -11.71 -10.07 7.89
CA ARG A 282 -12.53 -10.62 6.82
C ARG A 282 -11.69 -11.12 5.66
N ALA A 283 -10.63 -10.41 5.31
CA ALA A 283 -9.70 -10.84 4.28
C ALA A 283 -9.02 -12.18 4.61
N LYS A 284 -8.59 -12.39 5.87
CA LYS A 284 -8.01 -13.67 6.31
C LYS A 284 -9.01 -14.81 6.25
N GLU A 285 -10.27 -14.57 6.63
CA GLU A 285 -11.32 -15.59 6.54
C GLU A 285 -11.58 -16.03 5.10
N LEU A 286 -11.62 -15.07 4.17
CA LEU A 286 -11.78 -15.35 2.75
C LEU A 286 -10.56 -16.10 2.18
N ILE A 287 -9.33 -15.65 2.47
CA ILE A 287 -8.10 -16.35 2.08
C ILE A 287 -8.08 -17.77 2.65
N ALA A 288 -8.47 -17.96 3.91
CA ALA A 288 -8.51 -19.27 4.53
C ALA A 288 -9.54 -20.20 3.87
N ALA A 289 -10.72 -19.68 3.52
CA ALA A 289 -11.73 -20.45 2.81
C ALA A 289 -11.29 -20.85 1.39
N VAL A 290 -10.70 -19.92 0.64
CA VAL A 290 -10.15 -20.21 -0.69
C VAL A 290 -9.00 -21.21 -0.59
N SER A 291 -8.12 -21.09 0.40
CA SER A 291 -7.02 -22.03 0.65
C SER A 291 -7.54 -23.43 0.96
N ARG A 292 -8.57 -23.57 1.81
CA ARG A 292 -9.25 -24.87 2.05
C ARG A 292 -9.83 -25.46 0.77
N HIS A 293 -10.44 -24.62 -0.07
CA HIS A 293 -10.95 -25.07 -1.35
C HIS A 293 -9.84 -25.52 -2.31
N ARG A 294 -8.70 -24.81 -2.35
CA ARG A 294 -7.52 -25.22 -3.14
C ARG A 294 -6.98 -26.57 -2.66
N LEU A 295 -6.85 -26.78 -1.35
CA LEU A 295 -6.41 -28.05 -0.76
C LEU A 295 -7.29 -29.24 -1.19
N ALA A 296 -8.62 -29.05 -1.21
CA ALA A 296 -9.55 -30.09 -1.64
C ALA A 296 -9.49 -30.39 -3.15
N HIS A 297 -8.83 -29.55 -3.95
CA HIS A 297 -8.86 -29.60 -5.42
C HIS A 297 -7.48 -29.34 -6.07
N LEU A 298 -6.37 -29.67 -5.41
CA LEU A 298 -5.01 -29.35 -5.88
C LEU A 298 -4.75 -29.85 -7.30
N ASP A 299 -5.08 -31.11 -7.60
CA ASP A 299 -4.86 -31.71 -8.92
C ASP A 299 -5.64 -31.02 -10.04
N ARG A 300 -6.77 -30.38 -9.72
CA ARG A 300 -7.60 -29.66 -10.70
C ARG A 300 -6.98 -28.33 -11.13
N TYR A 301 -6.27 -27.68 -10.20
CA TYR A 301 -5.67 -26.36 -10.43
C TYR A 301 -4.17 -26.43 -10.77
N ARG A 302 -3.55 -27.59 -10.56
CA ARG A 302 -2.15 -27.87 -10.89
C ARG A 302 -1.81 -27.47 -12.34
N GLY A 303 -0.79 -26.61 -12.50
CA GLY A 303 -0.26 -26.20 -13.80
C GLY A 303 -1.09 -25.15 -14.55
N ARG A 304 -2.18 -24.65 -13.94
CA ARG A 304 -3.06 -23.63 -14.54
C ARG A 304 -2.44 -22.25 -14.44
N LEU A 305 -2.05 -21.70 -15.60
CA LEU A 305 -1.47 -20.35 -15.68
C LEU A 305 -2.50 -19.23 -15.54
N ASP A 306 -3.79 -19.53 -15.72
CA ASP A 306 -4.89 -18.59 -15.53
C ASP A 306 -5.20 -18.32 -14.06
N LEU A 307 -4.53 -19.00 -13.12
CA LEU A 307 -4.47 -18.57 -11.72
C LEU A 307 -3.75 -17.22 -11.55
N MET A 308 -3.03 -16.76 -12.58
CA MET A 308 -2.41 -15.43 -12.60
C MET A 308 -3.30 -14.44 -13.36
N PRO A 309 -3.41 -13.18 -12.91
CA PRO A 309 -2.86 -12.65 -11.65
C PRO A 309 -3.52 -13.34 -10.43
N PRO A 310 -2.79 -13.55 -9.31
CA PRO A 310 -3.36 -14.21 -8.15
C PRO A 310 -4.58 -13.41 -7.62
N TRP A 311 -5.56 -14.13 -7.10
CA TRP A 311 -6.71 -13.48 -6.46
C TRP A 311 -6.31 -12.87 -5.11
N PRO A 312 -6.87 -11.72 -4.73
CA PRO A 312 -7.70 -10.88 -5.58
C PRO A 312 -6.86 -10.06 -6.54
N SER A 313 -7.30 -10.07 -7.79
CA SER A 313 -6.64 -9.38 -8.90
C SER A 313 -7.30 -8.06 -9.29
N ASP A 314 -8.36 -7.68 -8.58
CA ASP A 314 -9.13 -6.45 -8.77
C ASP A 314 -8.96 -5.49 -7.56
N VAL A 315 -10.01 -4.69 -7.29
CA VAL A 315 -10.15 -3.72 -6.19
C VAL A 315 -9.59 -4.24 -4.87
N GLY A 316 -9.69 -5.57 -4.71
CA GLY A 316 -9.30 -6.29 -3.54
C GLY A 316 -7.83 -6.19 -3.18
N ASN A 317 -6.84 -6.14 -4.09
CA ASN A 317 -5.44 -6.42 -3.65
C ASN A 317 -4.91 -5.46 -2.57
N CYS A 318 -5.07 -4.15 -2.77
CA CYS A 318 -4.71 -3.17 -1.73
C CYS A 318 -5.64 -3.25 -0.51
N VAL A 319 -6.93 -3.52 -0.72
CA VAL A 319 -7.90 -3.70 0.37
C VAL A 319 -7.58 -4.93 1.20
N VAL A 320 -7.11 -6.04 0.61
CA VAL A 320 -6.68 -7.26 1.31
C VAL A 320 -5.64 -6.86 2.31
N CYS A 321 -4.60 -6.15 1.90
CA CYS A 321 -3.49 -5.84 2.79
C CYS A 321 -3.92 -5.01 4.02
N HIS A 322 -4.89 -4.11 3.86
CA HIS A 322 -5.22 -3.08 4.85
C HIS A 322 -6.53 -3.30 5.62
N SER A 323 -7.44 -4.10 5.08
CA SER A 323 -8.82 -4.14 5.55
C SER A 323 -9.04 -5.12 6.70
N TYR A 324 -9.83 -4.67 7.67
CA TYR A 324 -10.32 -5.54 8.75
C TYR A 324 -11.63 -6.23 8.36
N THR A 325 -12.54 -5.52 7.70
CA THR A 325 -13.94 -5.94 7.50
C THR A 325 -14.37 -6.00 6.05
N GLY A 326 -13.52 -5.56 5.12
CA GLY A 326 -13.84 -5.50 3.70
C GLY A 326 -13.94 -6.89 3.09
N ASP A 327 -15.07 -7.13 2.43
CA ASP A 327 -15.23 -8.27 1.55
C ASP A 327 -14.43 -8.07 0.27
N LEU A 328 -13.82 -9.15 -0.20
CA LEU A 328 -13.07 -9.16 -1.43
C LEU A 328 -13.93 -9.78 -2.53
N PRO A 329 -14.06 -9.12 -3.69
CA PRO A 329 -14.91 -9.60 -4.77
C PRO A 329 -14.47 -10.98 -5.27
N VAL A 330 -15.41 -11.89 -5.32
CA VAL A 330 -15.16 -13.31 -5.63
C VAL A 330 -15.20 -13.59 -7.13
N ALA A 331 -15.71 -12.65 -7.91
CA ALA A 331 -15.93 -12.79 -9.35
C ALA A 331 -14.62 -12.90 -10.15
N THR A 332 -13.50 -12.48 -9.57
CA THR A 332 -12.16 -12.59 -10.15
C THR A 332 -11.40 -13.83 -9.72
N LEU A 333 -11.96 -14.59 -8.77
CA LEU A 333 -11.36 -15.84 -8.33
C LEU A 333 -11.57 -16.92 -9.39
N VAL A 334 -10.48 -17.55 -9.84
CA VAL A 334 -10.56 -18.70 -10.73
C VAL A 334 -11.00 -19.93 -9.93
N VAL A 335 -12.28 -20.25 -10.05
CA VAL A 335 -12.92 -21.43 -9.46
C VAL A 335 -13.77 -22.12 -10.50
N ASP A 336 -13.57 -23.42 -10.65
CA ASP A 336 -14.43 -24.22 -11.52
C ASP A 336 -15.62 -24.84 -10.78
N THR A 337 -15.57 -24.84 -9.44
CA THR A 337 -16.66 -25.23 -8.55
C THR A 337 -17.05 -24.00 -7.73
N PRO A 338 -18.34 -23.63 -7.64
CA PRO A 338 -18.74 -22.48 -6.84
C PRO A 338 -18.26 -22.62 -5.39
N ILE A 339 -17.54 -21.61 -4.90
CA ILE A 339 -17.31 -21.44 -3.47
C ILE A 339 -18.37 -20.47 -2.97
N ASP A 340 -19.22 -20.92 -2.05
CA ASP A 340 -20.13 -20.00 -1.36
C ASP A 340 -19.35 -19.23 -0.28
N LEU A 341 -18.75 -18.11 -0.69
CA LEU A 341 -18.06 -17.21 0.23
C LEU A 341 -19.05 -16.38 1.08
N THR A 342 -20.33 -16.31 0.69
CA THR A 342 -21.38 -15.62 1.45
C THR A 342 -21.79 -16.38 2.70
N ALA A 343 -21.63 -17.70 2.70
CA ALA A 343 -21.84 -18.55 3.86
C ALA A 343 -20.69 -18.52 4.89
N ILE A 344 -19.60 -17.76 4.65
CA ILE A 344 -18.51 -17.65 5.61
C ILE A 344 -18.90 -16.59 6.66
N PRO A 345 -19.25 -16.98 7.90
CA PRO A 345 -19.55 -16.02 8.94
C PRO A 345 -18.32 -15.17 9.22
N THR A 346 -18.52 -13.86 9.39
CA THR A 346 -17.43 -12.96 9.77
C THR A 346 -17.25 -12.94 11.28
N THR A 347 -16.04 -13.22 11.72
CA THR A 347 -15.53 -13.02 13.09
C THR A 347 -14.67 -11.76 13.19
N ALA A 348 -14.48 -11.05 12.06
CA ALA A 348 -13.70 -9.84 12.00
C ALA A 348 -14.31 -8.76 12.89
N ALA A 349 -13.49 -8.24 13.81
CA ALA A 349 -13.84 -7.01 14.51
C ALA A 349 -13.68 -5.82 13.56
N ALA A 350 -14.54 -4.81 13.71
CA ALA A 350 -14.28 -3.52 13.10
C ALA A 350 -12.88 -3.06 13.51
N LYS A 351 -12.10 -2.53 12.55
CA LYS A 351 -10.86 -1.85 12.89
C LYS A 351 -11.24 -0.79 13.93
N PRO A 352 -10.69 -0.82 15.16
CA PRO A 352 -10.77 0.35 16.00
C PRO A 352 -10.19 1.46 15.14
N LEU A 353 -10.95 2.52 14.88
CA LEU A 353 -10.29 3.70 14.37
C LEU A 353 -9.21 3.98 15.41
N ASP A 354 -7.94 3.71 15.05
CA ASP A 354 -6.81 4.45 15.57
C ASP A 354 -7.04 5.84 15.01
N VAL A 355 -8.05 6.49 15.58
CA VAL A 355 -7.96 7.89 15.86
C VAL A 355 -6.65 7.88 16.65
N ALA A 356 -5.56 8.24 15.97
CA ALA A 356 -4.77 9.31 16.51
C ALA A 356 -5.80 10.37 16.86
N VAL A 357 -6.38 10.20 18.04
CA VAL A 357 -6.88 11.30 18.78
C VAL A 357 -5.59 12.11 18.82
N ALA A 358 -5.57 13.20 18.07
CA ALA A 358 -5.30 14.42 18.79
C ALA A 358 -6.25 14.36 19.98
N ARG A 359 -5.86 13.64 21.05
CA ARG A 359 -6.60 13.63 22.30
C ARG A 359 -6.57 15.12 22.60
N PRO A 360 -7.71 15.81 22.66
CA PRO A 360 -7.73 16.87 23.64
C PRO A 360 -7.53 16.09 24.93
N VAL A 361 -6.31 16.07 25.47
CA VAL A 361 -6.17 15.53 26.81
C VAL A 361 -6.80 16.58 27.70
N ASP A 362 -8.10 16.42 27.93
CA ASP A 362 -8.75 17.07 29.05
C ASP A 362 -8.04 16.55 30.30
N GLY A 363 -7.20 17.41 30.88
CA GLY A 363 -6.28 17.10 31.96
C GLY A 363 -4.83 17.53 31.72
N TYR A 364 -4.44 17.91 30.49
CA TYR A 364 -3.11 18.49 30.25
C TYR A 364 -3.15 19.98 30.61
N PRO A 365 -2.29 20.47 31.53
CA PRO A 365 -2.14 21.90 31.71
C PRO A 365 -1.72 22.55 30.38
N ALA A 366 -2.15 23.80 30.16
CA ALA A 366 -2.09 24.45 28.84
C ALA A 366 -0.67 24.56 28.27
N ASP A 367 0.34 24.55 29.14
CA ASP A 367 1.76 24.50 28.84
C ASP A 367 2.21 23.21 28.12
N GLN A 368 1.51 22.09 28.30
CA GLN A 368 1.85 20.82 27.62
C GLN A 368 1.44 20.80 26.15
N ARG A 369 0.42 21.58 25.74
CA ARG A 369 0.10 21.78 24.32
C ARG A 369 1.19 22.57 23.61
N GLU A 370 1.70 23.60 24.27
CA GLU A 370 2.84 24.38 23.76
C GLU A 370 4.09 23.50 23.67
N LEU A 371 4.35 22.65 24.67
CA LEU A 371 5.47 21.73 24.65
C LEU A 371 5.38 20.71 23.50
N ALA A 372 4.21 20.07 23.32
CA ALA A 372 4.02 19.05 22.30
C ALA A 372 4.33 19.59 20.88
N ASP A 373 3.88 20.80 20.57
CA ASP A 373 4.20 21.46 19.29
C ASP A 373 5.71 21.68 19.11
N VAL A 374 6.40 22.10 20.17
CA VAL A 374 7.86 22.29 20.09
C VAL A 374 8.59 20.95 19.98
N VAL A 375 8.19 19.93 20.74
CA VAL A 375 8.79 18.58 20.68
C VAL A 375 8.62 17.95 19.31
N GLU A 376 7.40 17.94 18.76
CA GLU A 376 7.11 17.34 17.45
C GLU A 376 7.90 18.04 16.33
N ARG A 377 7.90 19.37 16.35
CA ARG A 377 8.54 20.19 15.30
C ARG A 377 10.06 20.25 15.40
N ARG A 378 10.62 20.25 16.61
CA ARG A 378 12.05 20.53 16.85
C ARG A 378 12.84 19.28 17.24
N CYS A 379 12.24 18.38 18.02
CA CYS A 379 12.93 17.21 18.59
C CYS A 379 12.53 15.91 17.89
N GLY A 380 11.34 15.87 17.28
CA GLY A 380 10.78 14.70 16.59
C GLY A 380 11.69 14.07 15.55
N PRO A 381 12.34 14.84 14.66
CA PRO A 381 13.27 14.29 13.67
C PRO A 381 14.45 13.50 14.26
N CYS A 382 14.82 13.73 15.52
CA CYS A 382 15.94 13.06 16.19
C CYS A 382 15.48 11.97 17.17
N HIS A 383 14.38 12.20 17.90
CA HIS A 383 13.95 11.33 19.00
C HIS A 383 12.88 10.31 18.59
N PHE A 384 12.17 10.52 17.48
CA PHE A 384 11.14 9.57 17.04
C PHE A 384 11.75 8.44 16.22
N THR A 385 10.96 7.40 15.95
CA THR A 385 11.37 6.19 15.24
C THR A 385 12.13 6.51 13.95
N GLY A 386 13.42 6.15 13.91
CA GLY A 386 14.32 6.38 12.77
C GLY A 386 15.22 7.62 12.88
N GLY A 387 15.06 8.44 13.93
CA GLY A 387 15.94 9.56 14.24
C GLY A 387 17.27 9.13 14.87
N ARG A 388 18.30 9.99 14.79
CA ARG A 388 19.67 9.71 15.28
C ARG A 388 19.76 9.41 16.79
N ALA A 389 18.74 9.79 17.57
CA ALA A 389 18.63 9.55 19.00
C ALA A 389 17.40 8.66 19.35
N SER A 390 16.83 7.95 18.37
CA SER A 390 15.69 7.05 18.61
C SER A 390 16.10 5.95 19.59
N GLY A 391 15.51 5.94 20.79
CA GLY A 391 15.80 4.96 21.85
C GLY A 391 16.59 5.48 23.05
N ALA A 392 16.96 6.77 23.11
CA ALA A 392 17.60 7.37 24.28
C ALA A 392 16.58 7.88 25.32
N VAL A 393 15.58 8.64 24.89
CA VAL A 393 14.41 9.09 25.66
C VAL A 393 13.26 9.33 24.68
N ASP A 394 12.11 8.69 24.88
CA ASP A 394 10.89 8.97 24.10
C ASP A 394 10.13 10.18 24.67
N LEU A 395 10.26 11.33 24.00
CA LEU A 395 9.61 12.59 24.40
C LEU A 395 8.09 12.62 24.14
N LEU A 396 7.52 11.59 23.52
CA LEU A 396 6.07 11.46 23.34
C LEU A 396 5.40 10.68 24.48
N VAL A 397 6.18 10.01 25.33
CA VAL A 397 5.68 9.26 26.48
C VAL A 397 5.88 10.09 27.75
N TYR A 398 4.77 10.58 28.33
CA TYR A 398 4.80 11.53 29.45
C TYR A 398 5.66 11.07 30.64
N ASP A 399 5.50 9.82 31.09
CA ASP A 399 6.23 9.31 32.26
C ASP A 399 7.73 9.16 32.00
N GLU A 400 8.11 8.86 30.75
CA GLU A 400 9.50 8.73 30.32
C GLU A 400 10.15 10.12 30.19
N ALA A 401 9.48 11.06 29.51
CA ALA A 401 9.92 12.45 29.43
C ALA A 401 10.05 13.08 30.82
N ARG A 402 9.12 12.80 31.74
CA ARG A 402 9.17 13.27 33.14
C ARG A 402 10.37 12.72 33.91
N THR A 403 10.67 11.43 33.77
CA THR A 403 11.80 10.78 34.45
C THR A 403 13.14 11.38 34.03
N HIS A 404 13.20 11.99 32.84
CA HIS A 404 14.40 12.59 32.27
C HIS A 404 14.30 14.12 32.12
N ALA A 405 13.34 14.78 32.79
CA ALA A 405 13.02 16.19 32.56
C ALA A 405 14.21 17.13 32.79
N ASP A 406 15.00 16.92 33.85
CA ASP A 406 16.19 17.73 34.16
C ASP A 406 17.25 17.63 33.06
N TRP A 407 17.53 16.40 32.60
CA TRP A 407 18.48 16.17 31.51
C TRP A 407 18.00 16.78 30.19
N VAL A 408 16.71 16.64 29.88
CA VAL A 408 16.07 17.24 28.70
C VAL A 408 16.20 18.76 28.74
N LEU A 409 15.94 19.38 29.90
CA LEU A 409 16.04 20.82 30.06
C LEU A 409 17.49 21.30 29.89
N ASP A 410 18.46 20.65 30.55
CA ASP A 410 19.87 20.99 30.44
C ASP A 410 20.36 20.92 28.99
N ALA A 411 19.99 19.85 28.26
CA ALA A 411 20.36 19.66 26.85
C ALA A 411 19.70 20.71 25.92
N VAL A 412 18.49 21.15 26.23
CA VAL A 412 17.81 22.23 25.48
C VAL A 412 18.43 23.60 25.78
N GLU A 413 18.76 23.88 27.04
CA GLU A 413 19.37 25.15 27.47
C GLU A 413 20.80 25.33 26.97
N SER A 414 21.57 24.23 26.90
CA SER A 414 22.93 24.23 26.32
C SER A 414 22.93 24.38 24.79
N GLY A 415 21.78 24.17 24.16
CA GLY A 415 21.64 24.14 22.70
C GLY A 415 22.06 22.82 22.06
N ASP A 416 22.34 21.78 22.85
CA ASP A 416 22.66 20.44 22.35
C ASP A 416 21.43 19.74 21.75
N MET A 417 20.22 20.15 22.15
CA MET A 417 18.96 19.66 21.61
C MET A 417 18.04 20.81 21.17
N PRO A 418 17.71 20.95 19.87
CA PRO A 418 18.28 20.23 18.72
C PRO A 418 19.67 20.78 18.34
N PRO A 419 20.63 19.91 17.98
CA PRO A 419 22.03 20.32 17.77
C PRO A 419 22.24 21.20 16.54
N GLU A 420 21.45 21.00 15.49
CA GLU A 420 21.57 21.75 14.24
C GLU A 420 20.79 23.06 14.26
N ARG A 421 19.82 23.20 15.18
CA ARG A 421 19.01 24.39 15.31
C ARG A 421 18.51 24.52 16.75
N PRO A 422 19.31 25.14 17.63
CA PRO A 422 18.93 25.35 19.02
C PRO A 422 17.55 26.00 19.14
N LEU A 423 16.85 25.69 20.23
CA LEU A 423 15.54 26.29 20.50
C LEU A 423 15.68 27.80 20.71
N SER A 424 14.66 28.55 20.31
CA SER A 424 14.60 29.96 20.62
C SER A 424 14.44 30.17 22.14
N PRO A 425 14.80 31.35 22.69
CA PRO A 425 14.62 31.62 24.12
C PRO A 425 13.18 31.41 24.62
N GLN A 426 12.19 31.66 23.76
CA GLN A 426 10.78 31.43 24.07
C GLN A 426 10.43 29.94 24.15
N GLU A 427 10.98 29.12 23.24
CA GLU A 427 10.82 27.67 23.23
C GLU A 427 11.55 27.00 24.40
N VAL A 428 12.77 27.46 24.75
CA VAL A 428 13.47 27.03 25.96
C VAL A 428 12.63 27.32 27.21
N GLN A 429 11.96 28.48 27.26
CA GLN A 429 11.11 28.83 28.38
C GLN A 429 9.83 27.96 28.47
N ILE A 430 9.38 27.34 27.38
CA ILE A 430 8.31 26.32 27.39
C ILE A 430 8.81 25.05 28.07
N PHE A 431 10.01 24.57 27.70
CA PHE A 431 10.64 23.42 28.36
C PHE A 431 10.93 23.68 29.84
N ARG A 432 11.37 24.88 30.20
CA ARG A 432 11.60 25.24 31.61
C ARG A 432 10.32 25.23 32.42
N ARG A 433 9.24 25.84 31.91
CA ARG A 433 7.92 25.80 32.58
C ARG A 433 7.45 24.38 32.79
N TRP A 434 7.51 23.56 31.74
CA TRP A 434 7.16 22.15 31.79
C TRP A 434 7.99 21.38 32.82
N ALA A 435 9.33 21.48 32.80
CA ALA A 435 10.19 20.75 33.72
C ALA A 435 9.93 21.13 35.19
N THR A 436 9.60 22.41 35.47
CA THR A 436 9.29 22.90 36.82
C THR A 436 7.84 22.69 37.27
N SER A 437 6.93 22.35 36.34
CA SER A 437 5.51 22.09 36.64
C SER A 437 5.21 20.60 36.92
N LEU A 438 6.23 19.74 36.80
CA LEU A 438 6.25 18.33 37.18
C LEU A 438 6.53 18.16 38.68
#